data_AF-A0AAV4UL97-F1
#
_entry.id   AF-A0AAV4UL97-F1
#
_cell.length_a   1.000
_cell.length_b   1.000
_cell.length_c   1.000
_cell.angle_alpha   90.00
_cell.angle_beta   90.00
_cell.angle_gamma   90.00
#
_symmetry.space_group_name_H-M   'P 1'
#
loop_
_entity.id
_entity.type
_entity.pdbx_description
1 polymer ?
#
loop_
_entity_poly.entity_id
_entity_poly.type
_entity_poly.pdbx_seq_one_letter_code
_entity_poly.pdbx_strand_id
1 'polypeptide(L)'
;MTEFIHEYSNIHQFASDIESALSLQVLFLCISNLTEVFAVFTITLGYSDFWNYIYGIEKAIYTISNLISFFGLTYFASEVSREDKRLRVIIKDIEFKLSSSKETQDQGNMLHKFIKSKEIIVFSAWGVFDFTRELLLTSTGVFMTYNLLLIQLNTEENDLSFN
;
A
#
# COMPACT_ATOMS: atom_id res chain seq x y z
N MET A 1 -5.04 -29.94 14.11
CA MET A 1 -5.95 -29.20 13.19
C MET A 1 -6.71 -28.11 13.93
N THR A 2 -7.30 -28.39 15.10
CA THR A 2 -7.96 -27.40 15.97
C THR A 2 -7.05 -26.26 16.42
N GLU A 3 -5.79 -26.56 16.79
CA GLU A 3 -4.79 -25.56 17.19
C GLU A 3 -4.48 -24.58 16.03
N PHE A 4 -4.18 -25.11 14.84
CA PHE A 4 -3.98 -24.31 13.62
C PHE A 4 -5.19 -23.43 13.28
N ILE A 5 -6.42 -23.97 13.38
CA ILE A 5 -7.65 -23.21 13.14
C ILE A 5 -7.79 -22.05 14.13
N HIS A 6 -7.47 -22.31 15.41
CA HIS A 6 -7.55 -21.30 16.46
C HIS A 6 -6.52 -20.19 16.24
N GLU A 7 -5.26 -20.55 15.98
CA GLU A 7 -4.19 -19.60 15.72
C GLU A 7 -4.45 -18.76 14.45
N TYR A 8 -4.84 -19.40 13.34
CA TYR A 8 -5.20 -18.68 12.12
C TYR A 8 -6.39 -17.73 12.35
N SER A 9 -7.40 -18.16 13.11
CA SER A 9 -8.54 -17.30 13.40
C SER A 9 -8.16 -16.09 14.24
N ASN A 10 -7.25 -16.25 15.21
CA ASN A 10 -6.78 -15.14 16.05
C ASN A 10 -5.97 -14.12 15.23
N ILE A 11 -5.04 -14.59 14.40
CA ILE A 11 -4.24 -13.72 13.52
C ILE A 11 -5.13 -13.01 12.51
N HIS A 12 -6.08 -13.74 11.90
CA HIS A 12 -7.00 -13.18 10.93
C HIS A 12 -7.92 -12.12 11.55
N GLN A 13 -8.46 -12.38 12.74
CA GLN A 13 -9.28 -11.41 13.47
C GLN A 13 -8.48 -10.16 13.80
N PHE A 14 -7.26 -10.32 14.34
CA PHE A 14 -6.38 -9.21 14.65
C PHE A 14 -6.05 -8.35 13.42
N ALA A 15 -5.72 -8.98 12.29
CA ALA A 15 -5.45 -8.27 11.05
C ALA A 15 -6.69 -7.52 10.53
N SER A 16 -7.87 -8.12 10.62
CA SER A 16 -9.13 -7.49 10.23
C SER A 16 -9.50 -6.31 11.14
N ASP A 17 -9.27 -6.44 12.45
CA ASP A 17 -9.52 -5.36 13.41
C ASP A 17 -8.56 -4.19 13.17
N ILE A 18 -7.29 -4.46 12.87
CA ILE A 18 -6.30 -3.44 12.49
C ILE A 18 -6.72 -2.73 11.20
N GLU A 19 -7.13 -3.48 10.18
CA GLU A 19 -7.56 -2.91 8.90
C GLU A 19 -8.75 -1.97 9.14
N SER A 20 -9.78 -2.43 9.85
CA SER A 20 -10.96 -1.64 10.16
C SER A 20 -10.62 -0.38 10.97
N ALA A 21 -9.72 -0.48 11.96
CA ALA A 21 -9.34 0.65 12.81
C ALA A 21 -8.43 1.68 12.11
N LEU A 22 -7.50 1.22 11.26
CA LEU A 22 -6.47 2.06 10.66
C LEU A 22 -6.81 2.51 9.23
N SER A 23 -7.71 1.85 8.53
CA SER A 23 -8.06 2.13 7.12
C SER A 23 -8.38 3.62 6.88
N LEU A 24 -9.13 4.25 7.79
CA LEU A 24 -9.46 5.67 7.72
C LEU A 24 -8.24 6.58 7.97
N GLN A 25 -7.43 6.26 8.96
CA GLN A 25 -6.21 7.03 9.28
C GLN A 25 -5.22 6.98 8.12
N VAL A 26 -5.11 5.80 7.52
CA VAL A 26 -4.29 5.54 6.34
C VAL A 26 -4.81 6.30 5.12
N LEU A 27 -6.12 6.38 4.92
CA LEU A 27 -6.71 7.24 3.88
C LEU A 27 -6.30 8.71 4.08
N PHE A 28 -6.41 9.25 5.30
CA PHE A 28 -5.99 10.62 5.58
C PHE A 28 -4.49 10.84 5.37
N LEU A 29 -3.66 9.86 5.72
CA LEU A 29 -2.23 9.91 5.43
C LEU A 29 -1.97 10.00 3.92
N CYS A 30 -2.68 9.20 3.11
CA CYS A 30 -2.55 9.24 1.66
C CYS A 30 -3.01 10.57 1.05
N ILE A 31 -4.12 11.14 1.54
CA ILE A 31 -4.59 12.47 1.12
C ILE A 31 -3.57 13.56 1.50
N SER A 32 -3.01 13.47 2.71
CA SER A 32 -1.95 14.38 3.18
C SER A 32 -0.73 14.33 2.27
N ASN A 33 -0.27 13.11 1.92
CA ASN A 33 0.85 12.90 1.00
C ASN A 33 0.56 13.48 -0.39
N LEU A 34 -0.63 13.24 -0.93
CA LEU A 34 -1.02 13.79 -2.23
C LEU A 34 -1.04 15.32 -2.22
N THR A 35 -1.58 15.90 -1.15
CA THR A 35 -1.64 17.36 -0.95
C THR A 35 -0.24 17.97 -0.87
N GLU A 36 0.68 17.31 -0.19
CA GLU A 36 2.05 17.78 -0.04
C GLU A 36 2.83 17.72 -1.36
N VAL A 37 2.69 16.62 -2.11
CA VAL A 37 3.26 16.49 -3.46
C VAL A 37 2.70 17.57 -4.38
N PHE A 38 1.39 17.82 -4.32
CA PHE A 38 0.75 18.88 -5.09
C PHE A 38 1.29 20.26 -4.70
N ALA A 39 1.47 20.54 -3.40
CA ALA A 39 2.04 21.80 -2.94
C ALA A 39 3.46 22.01 -3.48
N VAL A 40 4.34 21.02 -3.36
CA VAL A 40 5.71 21.08 -3.93
C VAL A 40 5.68 21.29 -5.44
N PHE A 41 4.73 20.66 -6.15
CA PHE A 41 4.57 20.83 -7.59
C PHE A 41 4.15 22.26 -7.95
N THR A 42 3.18 22.84 -7.25
CA THR A 42 2.75 24.24 -7.48
C THR A 42 3.85 25.26 -7.20
N ILE A 43 4.66 25.01 -6.17
CA ILE A 43 5.82 25.83 -5.79
C ILE A 43 6.90 25.77 -6.87
N THR A 44 7.21 24.57 -7.39
CA THR A 44 8.24 24.36 -8.42
C THR A 44 7.85 25.02 -9.75
N LEU A 45 6.56 25.03 -10.10
CA LEU A 45 6.06 25.66 -11.31
C LEU A 45 5.89 27.19 -11.21
N GLY A 46 6.32 27.80 -10.10
CA GLY A 46 6.25 29.26 -9.93
C GLY A 46 4.84 29.82 -9.73
N TYR A 47 3.82 28.97 -9.50
CA TYR A 47 2.45 29.41 -9.23
C TYR A 47 2.24 29.96 -7.81
N SER A 48 3.27 29.92 -6.96
CA SER A 48 3.21 30.48 -5.61
C SER A 48 4.46 31.31 -5.29
N ASP A 49 4.25 32.58 -4.93
CA ASP A 49 5.31 33.52 -4.54
C ASP A 49 5.86 33.32 -3.11
N PHE A 50 5.51 32.21 -2.44
CA PHE A 50 5.84 31.94 -1.03
C PHE A 50 7.22 31.27 -0.85
N TRP A 51 8.21 31.65 -1.64
CA TRP A 51 9.58 31.12 -1.51
C TRP A 51 10.37 31.86 -0.42
N ASN A 52 10.29 31.35 0.81
CA ASN A 52 11.28 31.63 1.86
C ASN A 52 12.19 30.40 2.01
N TYR A 53 13.51 30.60 2.08
CA TYR A 53 14.50 29.52 2.24
C TYR A 53 14.20 28.59 3.42
N ILE A 54 13.77 29.14 4.56
CA ILE A 54 13.41 28.36 5.75
C ILE A 54 12.18 27.49 5.47
N TYR A 55 11.17 28.04 4.81
CA TYR A 55 9.96 27.32 4.42
C TYR A 55 10.26 26.20 3.41
N GLY A 56 11.18 26.43 2.48
CA GLY A 56 11.63 25.41 1.52
C GLY A 56 12.30 24.20 2.19
N ILE A 57 13.16 24.43 3.20
CA ILE A 57 13.79 23.35 3.97
C ILE A 57 12.74 22.57 4.77
N GLU A 58 11.85 23.28 5.47
CA GLU A 58 10.78 22.66 6.25
C GLU A 58 9.91 21.76 5.36
N LYS A 59 9.48 22.28 4.21
CA LYS A 59 8.69 21.53 3.22
C LYS A 59 9.42 20.31 2.66
N ALA A 60 10.71 20.43 2.37
CA ALA A 60 11.52 19.31 1.90
C ALA A 60 11.58 18.17 2.94
N ILE A 61 11.81 18.51 4.22
CA ILE A 61 11.86 17.53 5.32
C ILE A 61 10.51 16.84 5.47
N TYR A 62 9.41 17.59 5.56
CA TYR A 62 8.07 17.02 5.67
C TYR A 62 7.73 16.12 4.49
N THR A 63 8.06 16.55 3.26
CA THR A 63 7.81 15.75 2.05
C THR A 63 8.57 14.42 2.08
N ILE A 64 9.86 14.44 2.45
CA ILE A 64 10.68 13.23 2.55
C ILE A 64 10.13 12.29 3.62
N SER A 65 9.78 12.81 4.80
CA SER A 65 9.19 11.99 5.88
C SER A 65 7.87 11.35 5.45
N ASN A 66 6.98 12.13 4.84
CA ASN A 66 5.69 11.67 4.31
C ASN A 66 5.85 10.58 3.25
N LEU A 67 6.81 10.74 2.33
CA LEU A 67 7.13 9.73 1.33
C LEU A 67 7.62 8.43 1.99
N ILE A 68 8.58 8.50 2.91
CA ILE A 68 9.08 7.32 3.63
C ILE A 68 7.95 6.59 4.34
N SER A 69 7.07 7.32 5.03
CA SER A 69 5.90 6.75 5.70
C SER A 69 4.94 6.08 4.71
N PHE A 70 4.66 6.72 3.56
CA PHE A 70 3.79 6.15 2.53
C PHE A 70 4.36 4.85 1.95
N PHE A 71 5.64 4.86 1.57
CA PHE A 71 6.31 3.70 0.98
C PHE A 71 6.42 2.56 1.99
N GLY A 72 6.79 2.87 3.24
CA GLY A 72 6.86 1.88 4.32
C GLY A 72 5.51 1.23 4.58
N LEU A 73 4.47 2.03 4.76
CA LEU A 73 3.10 1.55 4.99
C LEU A 73 2.62 0.67 3.83
N THR A 74 2.74 1.16 2.60
CA THR A 74 2.31 0.43 1.40
C THR A 74 3.07 -0.88 1.24
N TYR A 75 4.38 -0.88 1.50
CA TYR A 75 5.21 -2.08 1.45
C TYR A 75 4.73 -3.13 2.46
N PHE A 76 4.63 -2.78 3.75
CA PHE A 76 4.19 -3.74 4.77
C PHE A 76 2.76 -4.23 4.53
N ALA A 77 1.83 -3.34 4.19
CA ALA A 77 0.46 -3.70 3.86
C ALA A 77 0.39 -4.67 2.67
N SER A 78 1.21 -4.43 1.63
CA SER A 78 1.29 -5.33 0.47
C SER A 78 1.90 -6.69 0.82
N GLU A 79 2.88 -6.74 1.72
CA GLU A 79 3.50 -7.98 2.19
C GLU A 79 2.52 -8.84 2.97
N VAL A 80 1.74 -8.25 3.88
CA VAL A 80 0.73 -9.01 4.62
C VAL A 80 -0.33 -9.58 3.69
N SER A 81 -0.81 -8.81 2.71
CA SER A 81 -1.77 -9.34 1.73
C SER A 81 -1.17 -10.45 0.87
N ARG A 82 0.11 -10.33 0.51
CA ARG A 82 0.83 -11.36 -0.26
C ARG A 82 0.99 -12.65 0.53
N GLU A 83 1.38 -12.56 1.80
CA GLU A 83 1.55 -13.72 2.67
C GLU A 83 0.20 -14.40 2.99
N ASP A 84 -0.90 -13.66 3.20
CA ASP A 84 -2.23 -14.28 3.35
C ASP A 84 -2.65 -15.04 2.08
N LYS A 85 -2.44 -14.45 0.89
CA LYS A 85 -2.69 -15.12 -0.39
C LYS A 85 -1.85 -16.40 -0.54
N ARG A 86 -0.56 -16.34 -0.20
CA ARG A 86 0.35 -17.50 -0.25
C ARG A 86 -0.07 -18.59 0.71
N LEU A 87 -0.41 -18.23 1.95
CA LEU A 87 -0.86 -19.17 2.97
C LEU A 87 -2.15 -19.86 2.52
N ARG A 88 -3.12 -19.13 1.96
CA ARG A 88 -4.34 -19.73 1.39
C ARG A 88 -4.07 -20.72 0.28
N VAL A 89 -3.08 -20.47 -0.58
CA VAL A 89 -2.68 -21.44 -1.63
C VAL A 89 -2.14 -22.73 -0.99
N ILE A 90 -1.26 -22.61 0.02
CA ILE A 90 -0.71 -23.76 0.74
C ILE A 90 -1.83 -24.56 1.42
N ILE A 91 -2.76 -23.88 2.10
CA ILE A 91 -3.83 -24.60 2.80
C ILE A 91 -4.80 -25.25 1.80
N LYS A 92 -5.07 -24.64 0.63
CA LYS A 92 -5.84 -25.29 -0.44
C LYS A 92 -5.17 -26.56 -0.96
N ASP A 93 -3.84 -26.59 -1.05
CA ASP A 93 -3.09 -27.81 -1.41
C ASP A 93 -3.21 -28.88 -0.32
N ILE A 94 -3.12 -28.49 0.95
CA ILE A 94 -3.35 -29.39 2.09
C ILE A 94 -4.79 -29.93 2.09
N GLU A 95 -5.77 -29.06 1.86
CA GLU A 95 -7.19 -29.42 1.72
C GLU A 95 -7.40 -30.46 0.60
N PHE A 96 -6.78 -30.24 -0.56
CA PHE A 96 -6.86 -31.18 -1.68
C PHE A 96 -6.24 -32.54 -1.32
N LYS A 97 -5.08 -32.55 -0.67
CA LYS A 97 -4.43 -33.80 -0.21
C LYS A 97 -5.27 -34.56 0.81
N LEU A 98 -5.87 -33.85 1.77
CA LEU A 98 -6.72 -34.46 2.80
C LEU A 98 -8.05 -34.97 2.22
N SER A 99 -8.66 -34.24 1.29
CA SER A 99 -9.93 -34.65 0.68
C SER A 99 -9.78 -35.83 -0.29
N SER A 100 -8.59 -36.06 -0.82
CA SER A 100 -8.27 -37.21 -1.69
C SER A 100 -8.14 -38.54 -0.95
N SER A 101 -7.87 -38.52 0.36
CA SER A 101 -7.81 -39.74 1.18
C SER A 101 -9.16 -40.02 1.83
N LYS A 102 -9.68 -41.25 1.68
CA LYS A 102 -10.94 -41.69 2.32
C LYS A 102 -10.94 -41.57 3.85
N GLU A 103 -9.77 -41.65 4.47
CA GLU A 103 -9.63 -41.65 5.93
C GLU A 103 -9.61 -40.23 6.52
N THR A 104 -9.20 -39.24 5.73
CA THR A 104 -9.07 -37.83 6.16
C THR A 104 -9.98 -36.88 5.38
N GLN A 105 -10.92 -37.42 4.61
CA GLN A 105 -11.85 -36.67 3.77
C GLN A 105 -12.65 -35.63 4.58
N ASP A 106 -13.13 -36.01 5.77
CA ASP A 106 -13.89 -35.11 6.65
C ASP A 106 -13.06 -33.93 7.14
N GLN A 107 -11.76 -34.15 7.39
CA GLN A 107 -10.82 -33.09 7.80
C GLN A 107 -10.56 -32.12 6.64
N GLY A 108 -10.41 -32.62 5.42
CA GLY A 108 -10.31 -31.80 4.21
C GLY A 108 -11.55 -30.94 4.00
N ASN A 109 -12.75 -31.52 4.16
CA ASN A 109 -14.01 -30.81 4.01
C ASN A 109 -14.22 -29.72 5.08
N MET A 110 -13.77 -29.98 6.33
CA MET A 110 -13.79 -29.00 7.41
C MET A 110 -12.85 -27.82 7.11
N LEU A 111 -11.64 -28.12 6.64
CA LEU A 111 -10.64 -27.11 6.29
C LEU A 111 -11.12 -26.23 5.11
N HIS A 112 -11.76 -26.83 4.11
CA HIS A 112 -12.39 -26.12 3.00
C HIS A 112 -13.43 -25.09 3.50
N LYS A 113 -14.36 -25.56 4.34
CA LYS A 113 -15.40 -24.69 4.93
C LYS A 113 -14.79 -23.57 5.75
N PHE A 114 -13.74 -23.87 6.52
CA PHE A 114 -13.03 -22.88 7.32
C PHE A 114 -12.41 -21.78 6.45
N ILE A 115 -11.63 -22.14 5.43
CA ILE A 115 -11.02 -21.14 4.53
C ILE A 115 -12.08 -20.32 3.80
N LYS A 116 -13.13 -20.98 3.30
CA LYS A 116 -14.21 -20.30 2.59
C LYS A 116 -14.98 -19.33 3.49
N SER A 117 -15.01 -19.57 4.79
CA SER A 117 -15.64 -18.68 5.78
C SER A 117 -14.82 -17.44 6.13
N LYS A 118 -13.53 -17.39 5.76
CA LYS A 118 -12.62 -16.26 6.08
C LYS A 118 -12.40 -15.40 4.85
N GLU A 119 -12.68 -14.10 4.96
CA GLU A 119 -12.41 -13.11 3.90
C GLU A 119 -10.91 -12.97 3.64
N ILE A 120 -10.51 -12.51 2.47
CA ILE A 120 -9.09 -12.31 2.15
C ILE A 120 -8.59 -11.08 2.91
N ILE A 121 -7.42 -11.18 3.54
CA ILE A 121 -6.81 -10.01 4.18
C ILE A 121 -6.24 -9.12 3.08
N VAL A 122 -6.91 -8.00 2.82
CA VAL A 122 -6.42 -6.93 1.97
C VAL A 122 -6.42 -5.67 2.82
N PHE A 123 -5.24 -5.11 3.06
CA PHE A 123 -5.16 -3.80 3.69
C PHE A 123 -5.54 -2.76 2.64
N SER A 124 -6.63 -2.05 2.93
CA SER A 124 -7.16 -1.00 2.09
C SER A 124 -7.12 0.34 2.83
N ALA A 125 -7.07 1.43 2.08
CA ALA A 125 -7.38 2.74 2.63
C ALA A 125 -8.88 3.00 2.47
N TRP A 126 -9.66 2.55 3.44
CA TRP A 126 -11.11 2.73 3.48
C TRP A 126 -11.82 2.17 2.23
N GLY A 127 -11.27 1.11 1.63
CA GLY A 127 -11.78 0.53 0.38
C GLY A 127 -11.59 1.40 -0.87
N VAL A 128 -10.89 2.54 -0.79
CA VAL A 128 -10.65 3.42 -1.96
C VAL A 128 -9.47 2.90 -2.78
N PHE A 129 -8.44 2.38 -2.13
CA PHE A 129 -7.26 1.80 -2.78
C PHE A 129 -6.68 0.66 -1.94
N ASP A 130 -6.30 -0.40 -2.66
CA ASP A 130 -5.60 -1.55 -2.09
C ASP A 130 -4.09 -1.30 -2.12
N PHE A 131 -3.42 -1.62 -1.01
CA PHE A 131 -1.96 -1.52 -0.95
C PHE A 131 -1.31 -2.71 -1.66
N THR A 132 -0.85 -2.46 -2.87
CA THR A 132 -0.19 -3.47 -3.70
C THR A 132 1.25 -3.07 -4.05
N ARG A 133 2.08 -4.03 -4.46
CA ARG A 133 3.44 -3.73 -4.93
C ARG A 133 3.41 -2.94 -6.24
N GLU A 134 2.38 -3.16 -7.04
CA GLU A 134 2.09 -2.42 -8.25
C GLU A 134 1.88 -0.93 -7.93
N LEU A 135 1.17 -0.61 -6.82
CA LEU A 135 1.01 0.77 -6.38
C LEU A 135 2.35 1.46 -6.08
N LEU A 136 3.31 0.76 -5.46
CA LEU A 136 4.66 1.29 -5.22
C LEU A 136 5.40 1.59 -6.54
N LEU A 137 5.33 0.65 -7.49
CA LEU A 137 5.96 0.79 -8.80
C LEU A 137 5.33 1.94 -9.59
N THR A 138 4.00 2.03 -9.61
CA THR A 138 3.27 3.10 -10.28
C THR A 138 3.59 4.45 -9.65
N SER A 139 3.57 4.55 -8.31
CA SER A 139 3.93 5.79 -7.61
C SER A 139 5.35 6.25 -7.94
N THR A 140 6.32 5.34 -7.90
CA THR A 140 7.72 5.63 -8.28
C THR A 140 7.83 6.11 -9.73
N GLY A 141 7.12 5.45 -10.65
CA GLY A 141 7.07 5.85 -12.06
C GLY A 141 6.50 7.25 -12.25
N VAL A 142 5.38 7.55 -11.60
CA VAL A 142 4.75 8.88 -11.61
C VAL A 142 5.72 9.94 -11.10
N PHE A 143 6.38 9.71 -9.95
CA PHE A 143 7.39 10.63 -9.42
C PHE A 143 8.54 10.86 -10.42
N MET A 144 9.07 9.79 -11.03
CA MET A 144 10.15 9.92 -12.00
C MET A 144 9.71 10.69 -13.25
N THR A 145 8.53 10.40 -13.79
CA THR A 145 7.98 11.09 -14.97
C THR A 145 7.75 12.57 -14.71
N TYR A 146 7.13 12.95 -13.59
CA TYR A 146 6.92 14.37 -13.27
C TYR A 146 8.24 15.10 -13.03
N ASN A 147 9.21 14.48 -12.35
CA ASN A 147 10.54 15.08 -12.18
C ASN A 147 11.23 15.32 -13.53
N LEU A 148 11.17 14.36 -14.46
CA LEU A 148 11.74 14.53 -15.80
C LEU A 148 11.06 15.65 -16.59
N LEU A 149 9.72 15.74 -16.53
CA LEU A 149 8.97 16.81 -17.18
C LEU A 149 9.34 18.19 -16.63
N LEU A 150 9.50 18.32 -15.31
CA LEU A 150 9.92 19.57 -14.69
C LEU A 150 11.34 19.99 -15.11
N ILE A 151 12.27 19.05 -15.21
CA ILE A 151 13.63 19.31 -15.70
C ILE A 151 13.59 19.80 -17.16
N GLN A 152 12.75 19.18 -18.00
CA GLN A 152 12.59 19.58 -19.40
C GLN A 152 11.99 20.98 -19.54
N LEU A 153 10.92 21.28 -18.81
CA LEU A 153 10.28 22.60 -18.79
C LEU A 153 11.26 23.71 -18.37
N ASN A 154 12.04 23.48 -17.31
CA ASN A 154 13.04 24.46 -16.86
C ASN A 154 14.19 24.64 -17.86
N THR A 155 14.51 23.61 -18.65
CA THR A 155 15.54 23.73 -19.70
C THR A 155 15.05 24.59 -20.86
N GLU A 156 13.79 24.41 -21.28
CA GLU A 156 13.19 25.21 -22.36
C GLU A 156 12.98 26.69 -21.97
N GLU A 157 12.63 26.97 -20.71
CA GLU A 157 12.49 28.35 -20.20
C GLU A 157 13.83 29.10 -20.19
N ASN A 158 14.93 28.42 -19.83
CA ASN A 158 16.26 29.02 -19.85
C ASN A 158 16.76 29.30 -21.29
N ASP A 159 16.46 28.42 -22.26
CA ASP A 159 16.84 28.63 -23.67
C ASP A 159 16.06 29.79 -24.34
N LEU A 160 14.83 30.09 -23.88
CA LEU A 160 14.04 31.24 -24.35
C LEU A 160 14.49 32.58 -23.77
N SER A 161 15.24 32.59 -22.66
CA SER A 161 15.74 33.81 -22.00
C SER A 161 17.06 34.37 -22.58
N PHE A 162 17.69 33.63 -23.49
CA PHE A 162 18.98 33.98 -24.12
C PHE A 162 18.89 34.33 -25.63
N ASN A 163 17.68 34.51 -26.17
CA ASN A 163 17.44 35.10 -27.50
C ASN A 163 16.65 36.41 -27.39
#